data_AF-A0A1E3LTF3-F1
#
_entry.id   AF-A0A1E3LTF3-F1
#
_cell.length_a   1.000
_cell.length_b   1.000
_cell.length_c   1.000
_cell.angle_alpha   90.00
_cell.angle_beta   90.00
_cell.angle_gamma   90.00
#
_symmetry.space_group_name_H-M   'P 1'
#
loop_
_entity.id
_entity.type
_entity.pdbx_description
1 polymer ?
#
loop_
_entity_poly.entity_id
_entity_poly.type
_entity_poly.pdbx_seq_one_letter_code
_entity_poly.pdbx_strand_id
1 'polypeptide(L)'
;MSLFHSAVAGALALTSAAADKQTVAPPPPPYAGVYQPQGVDEIGMWREDDESERKLAASALVIRDEKLNAYVRNVLCETVGADRCRSVRIYIMREPTINASMSPNGTLRIFSGFLLRLRNEAELGAILGHEFGHYEKRHTLNRFKAARSGTDLLAWTALLASMAPSYDARRSYNDLELSVYGSLYRFSRDNEREADFLGISYLNRSLLRPQAAASVFQGLMGEFEASARAKGLKKPNFSKIAFAASHPPDAERAAYLTLLAAPAGASRDNGADRYRGALAPWLPAFLSDQIKLNDFGASEYIINSLAASGWTPTLWMARGDLYRLRGNPRDLVNAAEFYEAAVQLDPTLADAYRGLGLSLIKTGRPSDGQAALRKYLELKPDAADRAFIQMMLPVQGVGQ
;
A
#
# COMPACT_ATOMS: atom_id res chain seq x y z
N MET A 1 21.32 -33.36 76.36
CA MET A 1 20.68 -34.17 75.30
C MET A 1 20.06 -33.23 74.30
N SER A 2 20.43 -33.41 73.03
CA SER A 2 19.87 -32.77 71.82
C SER A 2 20.07 -31.26 71.65
N LEU A 3 20.37 -30.73 70.47
CA LEU A 3 20.80 -31.26 69.18
C LEU A 3 21.24 -30.01 68.39
N PHE A 4 22.22 -30.19 67.50
CA PHE A 4 22.64 -29.23 66.48
C PHE A 4 21.45 -28.62 65.71
N HIS A 5 21.58 -27.38 65.21
CA HIS A 5 21.48 -27.05 63.79
C HIS A 5 21.98 -25.62 63.54
N SER A 6 23.06 -25.53 62.77
CA SER A 6 23.61 -24.32 62.17
C SER A 6 22.67 -23.77 61.09
N ALA A 7 22.55 -22.45 60.99
CA ALA A 7 22.07 -21.78 59.78
C ALA A 7 23.09 -20.71 59.38
N VAL A 8 23.90 -21.06 58.38
CA VAL A 8 24.70 -20.15 57.55
C VAL A 8 23.90 -19.89 56.27
N ALA A 9 24.20 -18.76 55.63
CA ALA A 9 23.83 -18.32 54.27
C ALA A 9 22.61 -17.39 54.23
N GLY A 10 22.67 -16.23 53.58
CA GLY A 10 23.72 -15.59 52.81
C GLY A 10 23.13 -14.27 52.33
N ALA A 11 23.86 -13.17 52.48
CA ALA A 11 23.39 -11.88 52.01
C ALA A 11 23.26 -11.94 50.48
N LEU A 12 22.02 -11.95 49.98
CA LEU A 12 21.74 -11.66 48.58
C LEU A 12 22.11 -10.19 48.35
N ALA A 13 23.32 -9.96 47.86
CA ALA A 13 23.65 -8.76 47.13
C ALA A 13 22.76 -8.73 45.87
N LEU A 14 21.64 -8.03 45.96
CA LEU A 14 20.87 -7.60 44.80
C LEU A 14 21.76 -6.65 44.00
N THR A 15 22.52 -7.20 43.05
CA THR A 15 23.08 -6.40 41.97
C THR A 15 21.91 -5.87 41.15
N SER A 16 21.54 -4.62 41.40
CA SER A 16 20.69 -3.84 40.52
C SER A 16 21.41 -3.67 39.19
N ALA A 17 21.20 -4.61 38.27
CA ALA A 17 21.45 -4.36 36.86
C ALA A 17 20.45 -3.29 36.41
N ALA A 18 20.89 -2.04 36.43
CA ALA A 18 20.27 -0.98 35.67
C ALA A 18 20.34 -1.37 34.18
N ALA A 19 19.28 -2.02 33.68
CA ALA A 19 19.06 -2.16 32.26
C ALA A 19 18.66 -0.76 31.75
N ASP A 20 19.59 -0.17 31.03
CA ASP A 20 19.54 1.21 30.58
C ASP A 20 18.34 1.48 29.66
N LYS A 21 17.72 2.64 29.85
CA LYS A 21 16.53 3.13 29.15
C LYS A 21 16.85 3.43 27.68
N GLN A 22 16.75 2.46 26.77
CA GLN A 22 16.63 2.77 25.34
C GLN A 22 15.17 2.67 24.90
N THR A 23 14.46 3.80 24.97
CA THR A 23 13.05 3.94 24.58
C THR A 23 12.88 4.52 23.18
N VAL A 24 13.94 4.65 22.38
CA VAL A 24 13.91 5.22 21.02
C VAL A 24 14.92 4.46 20.17
N ALA A 25 14.61 4.23 18.89
CA ALA A 25 15.56 3.61 17.98
C ALA A 25 16.84 4.46 17.83
N PRO A 26 18.04 3.86 17.89
CA PRO A 26 19.30 4.56 17.64
C PRO A 26 19.36 5.10 16.21
N PRO A 27 20.24 6.07 15.92
CA PRO A 27 20.41 6.57 14.57
C PRO A 27 20.82 5.43 13.61
N PRO A 28 20.41 5.50 12.33
CA PRO A 28 20.91 4.59 11.31
C PRO A 28 22.44 4.76 11.19
N PRO A 29 23.18 3.71 10.80
CA PRO A 29 24.62 3.78 10.61
C PRO A 29 25.01 4.83 9.56
N PRO A 30 26.27 5.27 9.48
CA PRO A 30 26.74 6.05 8.35
C PRO A 30 26.46 5.34 7.01
N TYR A 31 26.04 6.10 5.99
CA TYR A 31 25.75 5.51 4.69
C TYR A 31 27.05 5.07 4.01
N ALA A 32 27.17 3.78 3.69
CA ALA A 32 28.36 3.20 3.07
C ALA A 32 28.42 3.39 1.53
N GLY A 33 27.49 4.14 0.94
CA GLY A 33 27.37 4.32 -0.50
C GLY A 33 26.60 3.20 -1.21
N VAL A 34 26.42 3.37 -2.52
CA VAL A 34 25.73 2.39 -3.37
C VAL A 34 26.58 1.13 -3.46
N TYR A 35 26.04 0.00 -2.98
CA TYR A 35 26.71 -1.29 -3.09
C TYR A 35 26.99 -1.65 -4.55
N GLN A 36 28.09 -2.36 -4.80
CA GLN A 36 28.40 -2.95 -6.10
C GLN A 36 28.37 -4.48 -5.96
N PRO A 37 27.70 -5.20 -6.87
CA PRO A 37 27.56 -6.65 -6.77
C PRO A 37 28.93 -7.33 -6.89
N GLN A 38 29.12 -8.40 -6.14
CA GLN A 38 30.39 -9.13 -6.07
C GLN A 38 30.23 -10.59 -6.49
N GLY A 39 31.17 -11.10 -7.28
CA GLY A 39 31.11 -12.48 -7.76
C GLY A 39 30.05 -12.71 -8.84
N VAL A 40 30.14 -13.86 -9.50
CA VAL A 40 29.41 -14.13 -10.76
C VAL A 40 27.90 -14.14 -10.54
N ASP A 41 27.42 -14.77 -9.47
CA ASP A 41 25.98 -14.94 -9.24
C ASP A 41 25.28 -13.65 -8.84
N GLU A 42 25.91 -12.80 -8.01
CA GLU A 42 25.31 -11.50 -7.67
C GLU A 42 25.26 -10.57 -8.87
N ILE A 43 26.32 -10.57 -9.69
CA ILE A 43 26.36 -9.83 -10.95
C ILE A 43 25.25 -10.35 -11.89
N GLY A 44 25.04 -11.66 -11.93
CA GLY A 44 23.94 -12.27 -12.69
C GLY A 44 22.56 -11.81 -12.20
N MET A 45 22.33 -11.84 -10.89
CA MET A 45 21.09 -11.36 -10.28
C MET A 45 20.83 -9.88 -10.58
N TRP A 46 21.86 -9.03 -10.48
CA TRP A 46 21.74 -7.60 -10.79
C TRP A 46 21.46 -7.35 -12.27
N ARG A 47 22.04 -8.14 -13.18
CA ARG A 47 21.73 -8.05 -14.62
C ARG A 47 20.26 -8.38 -14.89
N GLU A 48 19.72 -9.37 -14.20
CA GLU A 48 18.29 -9.70 -14.30
C GLU A 48 17.41 -8.59 -13.71
N ASP A 49 17.81 -7.98 -12.59
CA ASP A 49 17.12 -6.82 -12.03
C ASP A 49 17.16 -5.62 -13.00
N ASP A 50 18.28 -5.37 -13.67
CA ASP A 50 18.43 -4.30 -14.67
C ASP A 50 17.56 -4.56 -15.92
N GLU A 51 17.44 -5.82 -16.37
CA GLU A 51 16.55 -6.18 -17.47
C GLU A 51 15.07 -6.04 -17.07
N SER A 52 14.73 -6.50 -15.88
CA SER A 52 13.40 -6.34 -15.28
C SER A 52 13.04 -4.86 -15.14
N GLU A 53 13.98 -4.02 -14.68
CA GLU A 53 13.82 -2.56 -14.60
C GLU A 53 13.58 -1.95 -15.99
N ARG A 54 14.32 -2.36 -17.03
CA ARG A 54 14.08 -1.87 -18.40
C ARG A 54 12.66 -2.19 -18.90
N LYS A 55 12.18 -3.41 -18.67
CA LYS A 55 10.81 -3.83 -19.02
C LYS A 55 9.77 -3.05 -18.20
N LEU A 56 10.02 -2.88 -16.91
CA LEU A 56 9.20 -2.09 -16.00
C LEU A 56 9.08 -0.64 -16.50
N ALA A 57 10.19 0.02 -16.80
CA ALA A 57 10.23 1.41 -17.27
C ALA A 57 9.45 1.63 -18.57
N ALA A 58 9.35 0.60 -19.43
CA ALA A 58 8.55 0.62 -20.65
C ALA A 58 7.07 0.27 -20.43
N SER A 59 6.68 -0.23 -19.26
CA SER A 59 5.32 -0.70 -18.98
C SER A 59 4.28 0.42 -19.03
N ALA A 60 3.08 0.10 -19.56
CA ALA A 60 1.92 0.98 -19.52
C ALA A 60 1.38 1.19 -18.09
N LEU A 61 1.74 0.31 -17.15
CA LEU A 61 1.34 0.41 -15.75
C LEU A 61 2.14 1.47 -14.98
N VAL A 62 3.27 1.96 -15.49
CA VAL A 62 4.04 3.02 -14.83
C VAL A 62 3.29 4.35 -14.93
N ILE A 63 3.03 4.96 -13.78
CA ILE A 63 2.51 6.32 -13.68
C ILE A 63 3.68 7.29 -13.92
N ARG A 64 3.70 7.92 -15.10
CA ARG A 64 4.77 8.85 -15.54
C ARG A 64 4.49 10.32 -15.18
N ASP A 65 3.58 10.55 -14.24
CA ASP A 65 3.27 11.90 -13.78
C ASP A 65 4.44 12.51 -13.02
N GLU A 66 5.06 13.55 -13.59
CA GLU A 66 6.27 14.15 -13.04
C GLU A 66 6.04 14.72 -11.63
N LYS A 67 4.85 15.28 -11.36
CA LYS A 67 4.52 15.88 -10.06
C LYS A 67 4.43 14.81 -8.97
N LEU A 68 3.72 13.73 -9.23
CA LEU A 68 3.59 12.62 -8.28
C LEU A 68 4.93 11.92 -8.06
N ASN A 69 5.73 11.69 -9.12
CA ASN A 69 7.06 11.09 -9.00
C ASN A 69 8.03 11.97 -8.21
N ALA A 70 8.03 13.29 -8.45
CA ALA A 70 8.83 14.23 -7.67
C ALA A 70 8.38 14.26 -6.20
N TYR A 71 7.07 14.25 -5.96
CA TYR A 71 6.50 14.23 -4.62
C TYR A 71 6.93 12.98 -3.81
N VAL A 72 6.75 11.78 -4.36
CA VAL A 72 7.15 10.53 -3.68
C VAL A 72 8.68 10.49 -3.47
N ARG A 73 9.46 11.00 -4.43
CA ARG A 73 10.92 11.15 -4.27
C ARG A 73 11.28 12.10 -3.13
N ASN A 74 10.59 13.22 -2.99
CA ASN A 74 10.84 14.17 -1.90
C ASN A 74 10.56 13.53 -0.54
N VAL A 75 9.44 12.81 -0.39
CA VAL A 75 9.13 12.08 0.85
C VAL A 75 10.19 11.03 1.16
N LEU A 76 10.68 10.29 0.16
CA LEU A 76 11.80 9.36 0.36
C LEU A 76 13.04 10.11 0.86
N CYS A 77 13.43 11.18 0.17
CA CYS A 77 14.62 11.96 0.50
C CYS A 77 14.56 12.61 1.89
N GLU A 78 13.40 13.11 2.31
CA GLU A 78 13.16 13.64 3.66
C GLU A 78 13.24 12.53 4.72
N THR A 79 12.82 11.31 4.38
CA THR A 79 12.86 10.16 5.28
C THR A 79 14.28 9.62 5.46
N VAL A 80 14.91 9.16 4.37
CA VAL A 80 16.19 8.44 4.43
C VAL A 80 17.41 9.35 4.31
N GLY A 81 17.22 10.61 3.92
CA GLY A 81 18.30 11.57 3.66
C GLY A 81 18.79 11.56 2.21
N ALA A 82 19.37 12.69 1.78
CA ALA A 82 19.70 12.94 0.37
C ALA A 82 20.70 11.94 -0.22
N ASP A 83 21.76 11.57 0.52
CA ASP A 83 22.79 10.63 0.01
C ASP A 83 22.23 9.24 -0.24
N ARG A 84 21.37 8.76 0.66
CA ARG A 84 20.64 7.48 0.52
C ARG A 84 19.63 7.53 -0.61
N CYS A 85 18.84 8.61 -0.67
CA CYS A 85 17.80 8.79 -1.68
C CYS A 85 18.34 8.75 -3.12
N ARG A 86 19.56 9.27 -3.35
CA ARG A 86 20.21 9.25 -4.68
C ARG A 86 20.49 7.85 -5.22
N SER A 87 20.52 6.84 -4.37
CA SER A 87 20.69 5.44 -4.78
C SER A 87 19.42 4.80 -5.34
N VAL A 88 18.27 5.50 -5.26
CA VAL A 88 16.95 4.93 -5.52
C VAL A 88 16.33 5.45 -6.81
N ARG A 89 15.84 4.51 -7.63
CA ARG A 89 15.02 4.80 -8.81
C ARG A 89 13.58 4.37 -8.53
N ILE A 90 12.68 5.34 -8.43
CA ILE A 90 11.29 5.13 -8.01
C ILE A 90 10.41 4.89 -9.23
N TYR A 91 9.58 3.86 -9.16
CA TYR A 91 8.53 3.53 -10.12
C TYR A 91 7.20 3.39 -9.39
N ILE A 92 6.27 4.30 -9.68
CA ILE A 92 4.89 4.24 -9.18
C ILE A 92 4.06 3.43 -10.17
N MET A 93 3.49 2.33 -9.71
CA MET A 93 2.74 1.39 -10.54
C MET A 93 1.25 1.58 -10.33
N ARG A 94 0.48 1.74 -11.40
CA ARG A 94 -0.98 1.70 -11.40
C ARG A 94 -1.46 0.26 -11.25
N GLU A 95 -1.36 -0.22 -10.03
CA GLU A 95 -1.74 -1.55 -9.57
C GLU A 95 -2.52 -1.36 -8.24
N PRO A 96 -3.80 -1.78 -8.16
CA PRO A 96 -4.65 -1.53 -6.99
C PRO A 96 -4.35 -2.42 -5.78
N THR A 97 -3.51 -3.44 -5.92
CA THR A 97 -3.04 -4.25 -4.79
C THR A 97 -2.04 -3.50 -3.89
N ILE A 98 -1.93 -3.95 -2.64
CA ILE A 98 -1.03 -3.36 -1.64
C ILE A 98 0.35 -3.95 -1.85
N ASN A 99 1.31 -3.15 -2.32
CA ASN A 99 2.69 -3.59 -2.40
C ASN A 99 3.68 -2.41 -2.51
N ALA A 100 4.85 -2.61 -1.92
CA ALA A 100 6.06 -1.85 -2.17
C ALA A 100 7.22 -2.85 -2.13
N SER A 101 8.24 -2.64 -2.95
CA SER A 101 9.44 -3.48 -2.92
C SER A 101 10.64 -2.72 -3.40
N MET A 102 11.82 -3.13 -2.93
CA MET A 102 13.09 -2.62 -3.42
C MET A 102 13.99 -3.76 -3.94
N SER A 103 14.43 -3.63 -5.18
CA SER A 103 15.37 -4.57 -5.80
C SER A 103 16.82 -4.27 -5.39
N PRO A 104 17.70 -5.28 -5.36
CA PRO A 104 19.14 -5.13 -5.12
C PRO A 104 19.84 -4.02 -5.91
N ASN A 105 19.44 -3.74 -7.15
CA ASN A 105 20.04 -2.70 -7.98
C ASN A 105 19.59 -1.25 -7.62
N GLY A 106 18.69 -1.06 -6.65
CA GLY A 106 18.17 0.24 -6.24
C GLY A 106 16.83 0.65 -6.87
N THR A 107 16.17 -0.26 -7.59
CA THR A 107 14.81 -0.04 -8.11
C THR A 107 13.78 -0.16 -7.00
N LEU A 108 13.07 0.93 -6.69
CA LEU A 108 11.93 0.94 -5.77
C LEU A 108 10.63 0.94 -6.57
N ARG A 109 9.76 -0.03 -6.30
CA ARG A 109 8.40 -0.10 -6.84
C ARG A 109 7.42 0.19 -5.72
N ILE A 110 6.45 1.06 -5.98
CA ILE A 110 5.32 1.30 -5.06
C ILE A 110 4.00 1.27 -5.84
N PHE A 111 3.02 0.56 -5.31
CA PHE A 111 1.75 0.35 -5.98
C PHE A 111 0.73 1.41 -5.58
N SER A 112 -0.11 1.81 -6.53
CA SER A 112 -1.20 2.76 -6.30
C SER A 112 -2.17 2.29 -5.22
N GLY A 113 -2.34 0.98 -5.06
CA GLY A 113 -3.12 0.40 -3.97
C GLY A 113 -2.53 0.73 -2.60
N PHE A 114 -1.21 0.71 -2.46
CA PHE A 114 -0.59 1.10 -1.21
C PHE A 114 -0.76 2.61 -0.96
N LEU A 115 -0.50 3.45 -1.97
CA LEU A 115 -0.73 4.90 -1.90
C LEU A 115 -2.17 5.26 -1.51
N LEU A 116 -3.17 4.52 -2.00
CA LEU A 116 -4.57 4.75 -1.66
C LEU A 116 -4.87 4.56 -0.16
N ARG A 117 -4.09 3.75 0.55
CA ARG A 117 -4.33 3.37 1.95
C ARG A 117 -3.66 4.28 2.98
N LEU A 118 -2.56 4.93 2.60
CA LEU A 118 -1.83 5.85 3.48
C LEU A 118 -2.57 7.18 3.63
N ARG A 119 -2.49 7.78 4.82
CA ARG A 119 -3.18 9.03 5.18
C ARG A 119 -2.32 10.28 5.06
N ASN A 120 -0.99 10.13 5.04
CA ASN A 120 -0.07 11.26 5.16
C ASN A 120 1.36 10.90 4.71
N GLU A 121 2.24 11.90 4.62
CA GLU A 121 3.65 11.73 4.25
C GLU A 121 4.43 10.87 5.23
N ALA A 122 4.14 10.96 6.53
CA ALA A 122 4.84 10.17 7.55
C ALA A 122 4.57 8.66 7.40
N GLU A 123 3.34 8.27 7.03
CA GLU A 123 2.99 6.90 6.70
C GLU A 123 3.67 6.42 5.40
N LEU A 124 3.74 7.28 4.39
CA LEU A 124 4.50 6.99 3.17
C LEU A 124 6.00 6.83 3.47
N GLY A 125 6.56 7.74 4.27
CA GLY A 125 7.94 7.68 4.75
C GLY A 125 8.21 6.39 5.52
N ALA A 126 7.28 5.93 6.36
CA ALA A 126 7.43 4.67 7.07
C ALA A 126 7.62 3.47 6.13
N ILE A 127 6.78 3.36 5.10
CA ILE A 127 6.88 2.28 4.11
C ILE A 127 8.15 2.42 3.28
N LEU A 128 8.45 3.62 2.77
CA LEU A 128 9.64 3.84 1.96
C LEU A 128 10.94 3.60 2.76
N GLY A 129 10.97 4.00 4.02
CA GLY A 129 12.08 3.77 4.94
C GLY A 129 12.27 2.29 5.28
N HIS A 130 11.18 1.54 5.46
CA HIS A 130 11.20 0.09 5.66
C HIS A 130 11.78 -0.63 4.42
N GLU A 131 11.27 -0.33 3.22
CA GLU A 131 11.80 -0.90 1.96
C GLU A 131 13.28 -0.55 1.75
N PHE A 132 13.66 0.69 2.06
CA PHE A 132 15.06 1.10 2.01
C PHE A 132 15.92 0.36 3.04
N GLY A 133 15.35 -0.01 4.20
CA GLY A 133 15.97 -0.87 5.19
C GLY A 133 16.33 -2.24 4.62
N HIS A 134 15.41 -2.89 3.89
CA HIS A 134 15.68 -4.15 3.19
C HIS A 134 16.82 -4.02 2.16
N TYR A 135 16.83 -2.91 1.42
CA TYR A 135 17.87 -2.61 0.45
C TYR A 135 19.25 -2.37 1.10
N GLU A 136 19.33 -1.50 2.12
CA GLU A 136 20.59 -1.17 2.80
C GLU A 136 21.19 -2.40 3.50
N LYS A 137 20.35 -3.26 4.06
CA LYS A 137 20.76 -4.53 4.69
C LYS A 137 20.93 -5.69 3.71
N ARG A 138 20.60 -5.48 2.44
CA ARG A 138 20.76 -6.44 1.34
C ARG A 138 20.03 -7.76 1.65
N HIS A 139 18.84 -7.68 2.24
CA HIS A 139 18.08 -8.87 2.65
C HIS A 139 17.79 -9.81 1.47
N THR A 140 17.44 -9.28 0.30
CA THR A 140 17.22 -10.08 -0.92
C THR A 140 18.48 -10.81 -1.35
N LEU A 141 19.63 -10.14 -1.32
CA LEU A 141 20.93 -10.75 -1.64
C LEU A 141 21.32 -11.83 -0.63
N ASN A 142 21.13 -11.59 0.67
CA ASN A 142 21.43 -12.57 1.71
C ASN A 142 20.53 -13.81 1.57
N ARG A 143 19.25 -13.63 1.22
CA ARG A 143 18.35 -14.75 0.90
C ARG A 143 18.77 -15.50 -0.34
N PHE A 144 19.19 -14.81 -1.39
CA PHE A 144 19.73 -15.44 -2.59
C PHE A 144 20.96 -16.31 -2.28
N LYS A 145 21.90 -15.80 -1.47
CA LYS A 145 23.07 -16.56 -0.99
C LYS A 145 22.67 -17.77 -0.15
N ALA A 146 21.73 -17.60 0.78
CA ALA A 146 21.25 -18.67 1.62
C ALA A 146 20.57 -19.78 0.81
N ALA A 147 19.73 -19.41 -0.17
CA ALA A 147 19.13 -20.32 -1.13
C ALA A 147 20.22 -21.11 -1.86
N ARG A 148 21.23 -20.43 -2.43
CA ARG A 148 22.37 -21.08 -3.11
C ARG A 148 23.07 -22.12 -2.25
N SER A 149 23.37 -21.78 -1.00
CA SER A 149 24.09 -22.68 -0.09
C SER A 149 23.24 -23.84 0.42
N GLY A 150 21.91 -23.69 0.43
CA GLY A 150 20.97 -24.66 1.02
C GLY A 150 20.26 -25.57 0.02
N THR A 151 20.43 -25.36 -1.29
CA THR A 151 19.79 -26.14 -2.36
C THR A 151 20.79 -27.01 -3.12
N ASP A 152 20.34 -28.19 -3.59
CA ASP A 152 21.13 -28.98 -4.53
C ASP A 152 21.31 -28.28 -5.90
N LEU A 153 22.18 -28.82 -6.73
CA LEU A 153 22.51 -28.27 -8.05
C LEU A 153 21.30 -28.18 -8.99
N LEU A 154 20.33 -29.10 -8.91
CA LEU A 154 19.12 -29.13 -9.75
C LEU A 154 18.13 -28.03 -9.33
N ALA A 155 17.95 -27.81 -8.03
CA ALA A 155 17.14 -26.71 -7.52
C ALA A 155 17.78 -25.35 -7.80
N TRP A 156 19.11 -25.25 -7.72
CA TRP A 156 19.83 -24.02 -8.08
C TRP A 156 19.76 -23.71 -9.58
N THR A 157 19.89 -24.72 -10.44
CA THR A 157 19.72 -24.55 -11.90
C THR A 157 18.30 -24.17 -12.28
N ALA A 158 17.27 -24.67 -11.60
CA ALA A 158 15.89 -24.24 -11.79
C ALA A 158 15.68 -22.75 -11.42
N LEU A 159 16.29 -22.27 -10.32
CA LEU A 159 16.25 -20.85 -9.97
C LEU A 159 16.93 -19.99 -11.05
N LEU A 160 18.15 -20.35 -11.46
CA LEU A 160 18.88 -19.63 -12.51
C LEU A 160 18.12 -19.64 -13.84
N ALA A 161 17.51 -20.76 -14.23
CA ALA A 161 16.65 -20.85 -15.41
C ALA A 161 15.40 -19.97 -15.27
N SER A 162 14.83 -19.86 -14.07
CA SER A 162 13.72 -18.93 -13.80
C SER A 162 14.15 -17.45 -13.86
N MET A 163 15.44 -17.16 -13.80
CA MET A 163 16.00 -15.81 -13.98
C MET A 163 16.53 -15.61 -15.40
N ALA A 164 16.43 -16.59 -16.30
CA ALA A 164 16.90 -16.44 -17.67
C ALA A 164 15.86 -15.68 -18.52
N PRO A 165 16.27 -14.69 -19.33
CA PRO A 165 15.38 -13.88 -20.17
C PRO A 165 14.46 -14.67 -21.11
N SER A 166 14.81 -15.92 -21.40
CA SER A 166 14.14 -16.81 -22.35
C SER A 166 12.97 -17.61 -21.78
N TYR A 167 12.78 -17.66 -20.45
CA TYR A 167 11.64 -18.38 -19.85
C TYR A 167 10.45 -17.43 -19.67
N ASP A 168 9.71 -17.30 -20.78
CA ASP A 168 8.49 -16.54 -21.01
C ASP A 168 8.63 -15.01 -20.89
N ALA A 169 8.77 -14.36 -22.05
CA ALA A 169 8.83 -12.90 -22.19
C ALA A 169 7.50 -12.19 -21.82
N ARG A 170 6.49 -12.91 -21.32
CA ARG A 170 5.19 -12.38 -20.88
C ARG A 170 4.96 -12.50 -19.37
N ARG A 171 5.99 -12.30 -18.53
CA ARG A 171 5.76 -12.21 -17.08
C ARG A 171 4.97 -10.96 -16.70
N SER A 172 3.74 -11.17 -16.25
CA SER A 172 3.03 -10.18 -15.44
C SER A 172 3.69 -10.06 -14.07
N TYR A 173 3.49 -8.95 -13.37
CA TYR A 173 3.97 -8.78 -11.98
C TYR A 173 3.47 -9.92 -11.06
N ASN A 174 2.24 -10.38 -11.28
CA ASN A 174 1.67 -11.51 -10.52
C ASN A 174 2.48 -12.81 -10.74
N ASP A 175 2.94 -13.06 -11.97
CA ASP A 175 3.75 -14.24 -12.27
C ASP A 175 5.14 -14.16 -11.60
N LEU A 176 5.71 -12.95 -11.52
CA LEU A 176 6.96 -12.70 -10.83
C LEU A 176 6.83 -12.97 -9.32
N GLU A 177 5.75 -12.51 -8.68
CA GLU A 177 5.50 -12.70 -7.26
C GLU A 177 5.31 -14.19 -6.89
N LEU A 178 4.65 -14.95 -7.76
CA LEU A 178 4.41 -16.40 -7.60
C LEU A 178 5.62 -17.26 -7.98
N SER A 179 6.62 -16.70 -8.67
CA SER A 179 7.80 -17.42 -9.13
C SER A 179 8.76 -17.80 -8.00
N VAL A 180 9.69 -18.73 -8.30
CA VAL A 180 10.80 -19.07 -7.40
C VAL A 180 11.64 -17.82 -7.07
N TYR A 181 11.85 -16.94 -8.04
CA TYR A 181 12.52 -15.66 -7.84
C TYR A 181 11.73 -14.71 -6.90
N GLY A 182 10.39 -14.68 -7.02
CA GLY A 182 9.50 -13.94 -6.10
C GLY A 182 9.63 -14.39 -4.64
N SER A 183 9.97 -15.65 -4.39
CA SER A 183 10.22 -16.17 -3.02
C SER A 183 11.42 -15.53 -2.31
N LEU A 184 12.32 -14.87 -3.05
CA LEU A 184 13.45 -14.12 -2.48
C LEU A 184 12.99 -12.87 -1.71
N TYR A 185 11.77 -12.38 -2.00
CA TYR A 185 11.16 -11.23 -1.34
C TYR A 185 10.28 -11.62 -0.13
N ARG A 186 10.23 -12.90 0.26
CA ARG A 186 9.57 -13.35 1.49
C ARG A 186 10.57 -13.34 2.65
N PHE A 187 10.60 -12.30 3.46
CA PHE A 187 11.65 -12.11 4.45
C PHE A 187 11.39 -12.86 5.77
N SER A 188 12.45 -13.14 6.53
CA SER A 188 12.34 -13.73 7.87
C SER A 188 11.86 -12.68 8.88
N ARG A 189 11.38 -13.11 10.06
CA ARG A 189 11.01 -12.19 11.15
C ARG A 189 12.17 -11.28 11.57
N ASP A 190 13.40 -11.78 11.53
CA ASP A 190 14.59 -10.99 11.86
C ASP A 190 14.90 -9.93 10.80
N ASN A 191 14.77 -10.28 9.51
CA ASN A 191 14.91 -9.31 8.41
C ASN A 191 13.85 -8.21 8.51
N GLU A 192 12.59 -8.57 8.76
CA GLU A 192 11.50 -7.58 8.96
C GLU A 192 11.79 -6.67 10.16
N ARG A 193 12.26 -7.24 11.28
CA ARG A 193 12.62 -6.46 12.48
C ARG A 193 13.79 -5.52 12.21
N GLU A 194 14.82 -5.96 11.48
CA GLU A 194 15.95 -5.12 11.11
C GLU A 194 15.56 -3.99 10.16
N ALA A 195 14.69 -4.26 9.19
CA ALA A 195 14.15 -3.26 8.28
C ALA A 195 13.24 -2.26 8.99
N ASP A 196 12.37 -2.73 9.90
CA ASP A 196 11.55 -1.88 10.74
C ASP A 196 12.39 -0.96 11.63
N PHE A 197 13.44 -1.51 12.25
CA PHE A 197 14.35 -0.75 13.08
C PHE A 197 15.05 0.36 12.30
N LEU A 198 15.59 0.05 11.11
CA LEU A 198 16.15 1.08 10.24
C LEU A 198 15.10 2.10 9.79
N GLY A 199 13.92 1.64 9.37
CA GLY A 199 12.82 2.48 8.92
C GLY A 199 12.39 3.50 9.98
N ILE A 200 12.19 3.06 11.21
CA ILE A 200 11.85 3.95 12.33
C ILE A 200 13.03 4.86 12.70
N SER A 201 14.28 4.39 12.61
CA SER A 201 15.48 5.22 12.81
C SER A 201 15.59 6.34 11.78
N TYR A 202 15.21 6.11 10.52
CA TYR A 202 15.11 7.15 9.49
C TYR A 202 14.05 8.18 9.86
N LEU A 203 12.83 7.74 10.17
CA LEU A 203 11.75 8.64 10.58
C LEU A 203 12.11 9.46 11.83
N ASN A 204 12.74 8.82 12.82
CA ASN A 204 13.22 9.48 14.04
C ASN A 204 14.24 10.59 13.75
N ARG A 205 14.94 10.57 12.60
CA ARG A 205 15.86 11.65 12.19
C ARG A 205 15.25 12.64 11.21
N SER A 206 14.15 12.29 10.56
CA SER A 206 13.38 13.17 9.69
C SER A 206 12.53 14.18 10.49
N LEU A 207 11.86 15.10 9.78
CA LEU A 207 10.83 15.97 10.34
C LEU A 207 9.44 15.31 10.38
N LEU A 208 9.29 14.12 9.81
CA LEU A 208 8.03 13.35 9.82
C LEU A 208 7.79 12.73 11.21
N ARG A 209 6.53 12.49 11.57
CA ARG A 209 6.20 11.86 12.86
C ARG A 209 6.42 10.34 12.81
N PRO A 210 7.32 9.78 13.64
CA PRO A 210 7.63 8.35 13.60
C PRO A 210 6.48 7.44 14.06
N GLN A 211 5.49 7.98 14.80
CA GLN A 211 4.29 7.24 15.22
C GLN A 211 3.50 6.69 14.03
N ALA A 212 3.61 7.33 12.86
CA ALA A 212 2.96 6.89 11.63
C ALA A 212 3.32 5.45 11.22
N ALA A 213 4.52 4.96 11.55
CA ALA A 213 4.93 3.60 11.22
C ALA A 213 3.99 2.55 11.86
N ALA A 214 3.58 2.75 13.11
CA ALA A 214 2.62 1.86 13.77
C ALA A 214 1.21 2.02 13.19
N SER A 215 0.81 3.26 12.81
CA SER A 215 -0.50 3.55 12.24
C SER A 215 -0.75 2.83 10.90
N VAL A 216 0.28 2.65 10.08
CA VAL A 216 0.15 1.88 8.81
C VAL A 216 -0.33 0.45 9.08
N PHE A 217 0.30 -0.27 10.02
CA PHE A 217 -0.10 -1.63 10.35
C PHE A 217 -1.51 -1.70 10.94
N GLN A 218 -1.89 -0.73 11.78
CA GLN A 218 -3.24 -0.66 12.33
C GLN A 218 -4.30 -0.48 11.23
N GLY A 219 -4.05 0.39 10.25
CA GLY A 219 -4.94 0.58 9.11
C GLY A 219 -5.08 -0.68 8.25
N LEU A 220 -3.96 -1.35 7.94
CA LEU A 220 -3.97 -2.58 7.15
C LEU A 220 -4.71 -3.72 7.87
N MET A 221 -4.48 -3.90 9.17
CA MET A 221 -5.21 -4.90 9.96
C MET A 221 -6.72 -4.63 9.95
N GLY A 222 -7.14 -3.38 10.13
CA GLY A 222 -8.54 -2.98 10.07
C GLY A 222 -9.19 -3.28 8.72
N GLU A 223 -8.48 -3.03 7.62
CA GLU A 223 -8.93 -3.37 6.27
C GLU A 223 -9.09 -4.88 6.08
N PHE A 224 -8.08 -5.68 6.48
CA PHE A 224 -8.13 -7.14 6.34
C PHE A 224 -9.25 -7.76 7.17
N GLU A 225 -9.49 -7.24 8.37
CA GLU A 225 -10.65 -7.62 9.17
C GLU A 225 -11.98 -7.24 8.51
N ALA A 226 -12.09 -6.04 7.93
CA ALA A 226 -13.30 -5.60 7.24
C ALA A 226 -13.60 -6.48 6.01
N SER A 227 -12.57 -6.82 5.22
CA SER A 227 -12.66 -7.78 4.12
C SER A 227 -13.13 -9.15 4.60
N ALA A 228 -12.51 -9.69 5.65
CA ALA A 228 -12.86 -10.98 6.22
C ALA A 228 -14.33 -11.01 6.71
N ARG A 229 -14.74 -9.98 7.46
CA ARG A 229 -16.12 -9.84 7.97
C ARG A 229 -17.13 -9.80 6.82
N ALA A 230 -16.86 -9.03 5.77
CA ALA A 230 -17.74 -8.95 4.60
C ALA A 230 -17.88 -10.29 3.85
N LYS A 231 -16.86 -11.15 3.92
CA LYS A 231 -16.86 -12.52 3.36
C LYS A 231 -17.43 -13.57 4.32
N GLY A 232 -17.98 -13.17 5.46
CA GLY A 232 -18.51 -14.09 6.48
C GLY A 232 -17.44 -14.86 7.25
N LEU A 233 -16.19 -14.43 7.21
CA LEU A 233 -15.08 -15.05 7.92
C LEU A 233 -14.92 -14.42 9.33
N LYS A 234 -14.56 -15.25 10.32
CA LYS A 234 -14.31 -14.78 11.69
C LYS A 234 -13.05 -13.93 11.83
N LYS A 235 -12.01 -14.23 11.04
CA LYS A 235 -10.72 -13.54 11.04
C LYS A 235 -10.06 -13.63 9.66
N PRO A 236 -9.20 -12.66 9.29
CA PRO A 236 -8.39 -12.76 8.09
C PRO A 236 -7.42 -13.95 8.17
N ASN A 237 -7.06 -14.49 7.01
CA ASN A 237 -5.98 -15.46 6.88
C ASN A 237 -4.77 -14.77 6.24
N PHE A 238 -3.88 -14.23 7.07
CA PHE A 238 -2.75 -13.42 6.63
C PHE A 238 -1.80 -14.17 5.67
N SER A 239 -1.63 -15.49 5.79
CA SER A 239 -0.77 -16.25 4.88
C SER A 239 -1.31 -16.37 3.45
N LYS A 240 -2.59 -16.04 3.23
CA LYS A 240 -3.23 -16.01 1.90
C LYS A 240 -3.31 -14.61 1.30
N ILE A 241 -2.80 -13.59 1.99
CA ILE A 241 -2.77 -12.21 1.50
C ILE A 241 -1.35 -11.95 0.99
N ALA A 242 -1.21 -11.74 -0.32
CA ALA A 242 0.05 -11.48 -1.03
C ALA A 242 1.04 -10.62 -0.23
N PHE A 243 0.62 -9.39 0.10
CA PHE A 243 1.40 -8.45 0.92
C PHE A 243 1.80 -9.01 2.29
N ALA A 244 0.86 -9.64 3.00
CA ALA A 244 1.12 -10.17 4.35
C ALA A 244 1.97 -11.46 4.32
N ALA A 245 2.08 -12.11 3.17
CA ALA A 245 2.96 -13.25 2.97
C ALA A 245 4.43 -12.84 2.79
N SER A 246 4.70 -11.65 2.23
CA SER A 246 6.05 -11.06 2.21
C SER A 246 6.36 -10.26 3.47
N HIS A 247 5.38 -9.48 3.99
CA HIS A 247 5.50 -8.63 5.16
C HIS A 247 4.35 -8.90 6.16
N PRO A 248 4.47 -9.91 7.03
CA PRO A 248 3.42 -10.23 7.99
C PRO A 248 3.07 -9.02 8.86
N PRO A 249 1.81 -8.51 8.81
CA PRO A 249 1.34 -7.52 9.75
C PRO A 249 1.08 -8.26 11.06
N ASP A 250 1.83 -7.93 12.10
CA ASP A 250 1.56 -8.48 13.42
C ASP A 250 1.44 -7.34 14.45
N ALA A 251 0.70 -7.62 15.52
CA ALA A 251 0.49 -6.66 16.59
C ALA A 251 1.77 -6.37 17.40
N GLU A 252 2.73 -7.29 17.43
CA GLU A 252 4.07 -7.13 18.01
C GLU A 252 4.83 -6.01 17.27
N ARG A 253 4.79 -5.98 15.93
CA ARG A 253 5.41 -4.94 15.08
C ARG A 253 4.84 -3.57 15.36
N ALA A 254 3.53 -3.43 15.34
CA ALA A 254 2.88 -2.16 15.67
C ALA A 254 3.23 -1.70 17.10
N ALA A 255 3.30 -2.64 18.06
CA ALA A 255 3.64 -2.34 19.44
C ALA A 255 5.08 -1.85 19.59
N TYR A 256 6.09 -2.56 19.05
CA TYR A 256 7.47 -2.12 19.20
C TYR A 256 7.77 -0.88 18.37
N LEU A 257 7.14 -0.67 17.20
CA LEU A 257 7.31 0.56 16.42
C LEU A 257 6.80 1.78 17.20
N THR A 258 5.71 1.62 17.95
CA THR A 258 5.23 2.65 18.88
C THR A 258 6.26 2.94 19.97
N LEU A 259 6.88 1.90 20.52
CA LEU A 259 7.92 2.04 21.56
C LEU A 259 9.21 2.64 21.03
N LEU A 260 9.59 2.37 19.78
CA LEU A 260 10.83 2.84 19.16
C LEU A 260 10.72 4.26 18.55
N ALA A 261 9.50 4.76 18.38
CA ALA A 261 9.23 6.08 17.84
C ALA A 261 9.71 7.18 18.80
N ALA A 262 10.50 8.12 18.28
CA ALA A 262 10.87 9.31 19.03
C ALA A 262 9.62 10.10 19.45
N PRO A 263 9.59 10.74 20.63
CA PRO A 263 8.43 11.48 21.10
C PRO A 263 7.93 12.50 20.07
N ALA A 264 6.62 12.74 20.06
CA ALA A 264 6.00 13.76 19.23
C ALA A 264 6.46 15.16 19.68
N GLY A 265 7.56 15.64 19.09
CA GLY A 265 8.01 17.01 19.27
C GLY A 265 7.13 17.99 18.48
N ALA A 266 6.97 19.20 19.00
CA ALA A 266 6.13 20.24 18.39
C ALA A 266 6.56 20.64 16.96
N SER A 267 7.81 20.36 16.57
CA SER A 267 8.36 20.66 15.24
C SER A 267 8.05 19.60 14.17
N ARG A 268 7.41 18.47 14.52
CA ARG A 268 7.12 17.38 13.57
C ARG A 268 5.70 17.44 13.03
N ASP A 269 5.58 17.27 11.72
CA ASP A 269 4.32 17.22 10.97
C ASP A 269 4.13 15.83 10.32
N ASN A 270 2.88 15.42 10.14
CA ASN A 270 2.52 14.22 9.38
C ASN A 270 2.51 14.48 7.87
N GLY A 271 2.28 15.73 7.42
CA GLY A 271 2.15 16.06 6.00
C GLY A 271 0.84 15.60 5.37
N ALA A 272 -0.25 15.54 6.15
CA ALA A 272 -1.55 15.02 5.68
C ALA A 272 -2.13 15.83 4.50
N ASP A 273 -2.08 17.16 4.57
CA ASP A 273 -2.63 18.02 3.51
C ASP A 273 -1.81 17.96 2.23
N ARG A 274 -0.48 17.92 2.35
CA ARG A 274 0.44 17.73 1.22
C ARG A 274 0.18 16.39 0.53
N TYR A 275 0.00 15.33 1.32
CA TYR A 275 -0.34 14.00 0.80
C TYR A 275 -1.68 13.96 0.07
N ARG A 276 -2.73 14.50 0.69
CA ARG A 276 -4.05 14.59 0.05
C ARG A 276 -4.00 15.41 -1.24
N GLY A 277 -3.29 16.54 -1.23
CA GLY A 277 -3.11 17.39 -2.41
C GLY A 277 -2.39 16.67 -3.55
N ALA A 278 -1.30 15.95 -3.25
CA ALA A 278 -0.53 15.20 -4.24
C ALA A 278 -1.33 14.04 -4.86
N LEU A 279 -2.19 13.37 -4.08
CA LEU A 279 -3.00 12.25 -4.58
C LEU A 279 -4.35 12.66 -5.16
N ALA A 280 -4.84 13.87 -4.91
CA ALA A 280 -6.17 14.30 -5.35
C ALA A 280 -6.46 14.07 -6.85
N PRO A 281 -5.53 14.34 -7.80
CA PRO A 281 -5.76 14.06 -9.22
C PRO A 281 -5.92 12.57 -9.55
N TRP A 282 -5.32 11.69 -8.75
CA TRP A 282 -5.28 10.25 -8.96
C TRP A 282 -6.36 9.49 -8.18
N LEU A 283 -6.91 10.11 -7.13
CA LEU A 283 -7.86 9.50 -6.22
C LEU A 283 -9.07 8.84 -6.93
N PRO A 284 -9.73 9.46 -7.92
CA PRO A 284 -10.85 8.83 -8.63
C PRO A 284 -10.43 7.52 -9.33
N ALA A 285 -9.27 7.52 -9.98
CA ALA A 285 -8.76 6.34 -10.69
C ALA A 285 -8.39 5.22 -9.70
N PHE A 286 -7.70 5.55 -8.61
CA PHE A 286 -7.30 4.56 -7.60
C PHE A 286 -8.51 3.95 -6.90
N LEU A 287 -9.53 4.74 -6.56
CA LEU A 287 -10.79 4.23 -6.00
C LEU A 287 -11.53 3.33 -6.99
N SER A 288 -11.60 3.72 -8.27
CA SER A 288 -12.20 2.88 -9.31
C SER A 288 -11.48 1.53 -9.45
N ASP A 289 -10.14 1.54 -9.44
CA ASP A 289 -9.34 0.32 -9.55
C ASP A 289 -9.47 -0.56 -8.29
N GLN A 290 -9.57 0.03 -7.10
CA GLN A 290 -9.85 -0.67 -5.84
C GLN A 290 -11.25 -1.33 -5.85
N ILE A 291 -12.30 -0.61 -6.28
CA ILE A 291 -13.67 -1.15 -6.33
C ILE A 291 -13.75 -2.34 -7.30
N LYS A 292 -13.00 -2.30 -8.41
CA LYS A 292 -12.92 -3.41 -9.39
C LYS A 292 -12.26 -4.67 -8.85
N LEU A 293 -11.54 -4.61 -7.73
CA LEU A 293 -11.06 -5.81 -7.03
C LEU A 293 -12.20 -6.65 -6.43
N ASN A 294 -13.44 -6.13 -6.43
CA ASN A 294 -14.63 -6.81 -5.94
C ASN A 294 -14.51 -7.27 -4.46
N ASP A 295 -13.75 -6.50 -3.67
CA ASP A 295 -13.66 -6.67 -2.22
C ASP A 295 -14.48 -5.58 -1.54
N PHE A 296 -15.75 -5.87 -1.28
CA PHE A 296 -16.66 -4.88 -0.70
C PHE A 296 -16.19 -4.40 0.68
N GLY A 297 -15.76 -5.31 1.55
CA GLY A 297 -15.34 -4.98 2.91
C GLY A 297 -14.11 -4.10 2.96
N ALA A 298 -13.09 -4.42 2.16
CA ALA A 298 -11.89 -3.59 2.06
C ALA A 298 -12.20 -2.22 1.43
N SER A 299 -12.97 -2.18 0.34
CA SER A 299 -13.28 -0.94 -0.37
C SER A 299 -14.10 0.01 0.50
N GLU A 300 -15.11 -0.51 1.22
CA GLU A 300 -15.91 0.26 2.16
C GLU A 300 -15.04 0.82 3.29
N TYR A 301 -14.13 0.01 3.85
CA TYR A 301 -13.20 0.43 4.89
C TYR A 301 -12.30 1.58 4.42
N ILE A 302 -11.70 1.43 3.23
CA ILE A 302 -10.80 2.44 2.64
C ILE A 302 -11.54 3.75 2.39
N ILE A 303 -12.74 3.71 1.80
CA ILE A 303 -13.55 4.91 1.53
C ILE A 303 -13.89 5.63 2.83
N ASN A 304 -14.34 4.91 3.87
CA ASN A 304 -14.65 5.51 5.17
C ASN A 304 -13.39 6.07 5.87
N SER A 305 -12.25 5.39 5.74
CA SER A 305 -10.96 5.87 6.27
C SER A 305 -10.52 7.18 5.60
N LEU A 306 -10.64 7.28 4.27
CA LEU A 306 -10.39 8.51 3.52
C LEU A 306 -11.36 9.64 3.92
N ALA A 307 -12.62 9.29 4.17
CA ALA A 307 -13.66 10.23 4.59
C ALA A 307 -13.57 10.68 6.05
N ALA A 308 -12.61 10.17 6.85
CA ALA A 308 -12.46 10.54 8.26
C ALA A 308 -12.24 12.05 8.47
N SER A 309 -11.68 12.75 7.47
CA SER A 309 -11.50 14.20 7.47
C SER A 309 -12.66 14.98 6.84
N GLY A 310 -13.74 14.30 6.47
CA GLY A 310 -14.89 14.85 5.75
C GLY A 310 -15.11 14.13 4.42
N TRP A 311 -16.38 14.02 4.04
CA TRP A 311 -16.77 13.46 2.76
C TRP A 311 -16.57 14.48 1.63
N THR A 312 -16.05 14.00 0.50
CA THR A 312 -15.89 14.78 -0.73
C THR A 312 -16.82 14.24 -1.82
N PRO A 313 -17.10 15.01 -2.89
CA PRO A 313 -17.88 14.50 -4.02
C PRO A 313 -17.33 13.18 -4.57
N THR A 314 -16.00 13.09 -4.72
CA THR A 314 -15.30 11.88 -5.19
C THR A 314 -15.51 10.67 -4.26
N LEU A 315 -15.48 10.86 -2.94
CA LEU A 315 -15.67 9.76 -1.99
C LEU A 315 -17.12 9.28 -1.96
N TRP A 316 -18.08 10.21 -2.03
CA TRP A 316 -19.50 9.86 -2.16
C TRP A 316 -19.78 9.11 -3.46
N MET A 317 -19.24 9.59 -4.59
CA MET A 317 -19.35 8.92 -5.88
C MET A 317 -18.76 7.50 -5.82
N ALA A 318 -17.54 7.35 -5.28
CA ALA A 318 -16.90 6.04 -5.14
C ALA A 318 -17.72 5.08 -4.26
N ARG A 319 -18.32 5.57 -3.17
CA ARG A 319 -19.22 4.76 -2.34
C ARG A 319 -20.49 4.36 -3.10
N GLY A 320 -21.07 5.28 -3.87
CA GLY A 320 -22.18 4.99 -4.78
C GLY A 320 -21.83 3.91 -5.80
N ASP A 321 -20.63 3.95 -6.38
CA ASP A 321 -20.14 2.94 -7.33
C ASP A 321 -19.98 1.57 -6.67
N LEU A 322 -19.42 1.54 -5.47
CA LEU A 322 -19.23 0.31 -4.69
C LEU A 322 -20.55 -0.42 -4.41
N TYR A 323 -21.56 0.31 -3.90
CA TYR A 323 -22.87 -0.27 -3.61
C TYR A 323 -23.62 -0.65 -4.89
N ARG A 324 -23.57 0.20 -5.93
CA ARG A 324 -24.19 -0.10 -7.22
C ARG A 324 -23.62 -1.36 -7.86
N LEU A 325 -22.30 -1.59 -7.74
CA LEU A 325 -21.63 -2.78 -8.28
C LEU A 325 -22.05 -4.05 -7.53
N ARG A 326 -22.21 -4.00 -6.20
CA ARG A 326 -22.71 -5.14 -5.41
C ARG A 326 -24.16 -5.49 -5.75
N GLY A 327 -24.99 -4.48 -6.02
CA GLY A 327 -26.20 -4.63 -6.82
C GLY A 327 -27.42 -5.28 -6.15
N ASN A 328 -27.42 -5.56 -4.85
CA ASN A 328 -28.64 -6.01 -4.16
C ASN A 328 -29.67 -4.88 -4.10
N PRO A 329 -30.98 -5.16 -3.98
CA PRO A 329 -32.02 -4.12 -4.01
C PRO A 329 -31.80 -2.96 -3.02
N ARG A 330 -31.40 -3.26 -1.78
CA ARG A 330 -31.06 -2.24 -0.77
C ARG A 330 -29.80 -1.45 -1.13
N ASP A 331 -28.86 -2.05 -1.83
CA ASP A 331 -27.63 -1.37 -2.24
C ASP A 331 -27.87 -0.34 -3.32
N LEU A 332 -28.82 -0.60 -4.23
CA LEU A 332 -29.18 0.36 -5.27
C LEU A 332 -29.87 1.60 -4.69
N VAL A 333 -30.64 1.43 -3.61
CA VAL A 333 -31.21 2.56 -2.85
C VAL A 333 -30.10 3.38 -2.20
N ASN A 334 -29.21 2.73 -1.44
CA ASN A 334 -28.05 3.40 -0.82
C ASN A 334 -27.16 4.08 -1.86
N ALA A 335 -26.93 3.44 -3.01
CA ALA A 335 -26.13 4.00 -4.08
C ALA A 335 -26.74 5.29 -4.62
N ALA A 336 -28.06 5.35 -4.82
CA ALA A 336 -28.75 6.58 -5.21
C ALA A 336 -28.53 7.70 -4.19
N GLU A 337 -28.71 7.42 -2.89
CA GLU A 337 -28.46 8.40 -1.82
C GLU A 337 -27.01 8.92 -1.83
N PHE A 338 -26.02 8.04 -2.03
CA PHE A 338 -24.61 8.45 -2.11
C PHE A 338 -24.31 9.28 -3.35
N TYR A 339 -24.88 8.96 -4.51
CA TYR A 339 -24.72 9.81 -5.69
C TYR A 339 -25.45 11.17 -5.52
N GLU A 340 -26.62 11.21 -4.88
CA GLU A 340 -27.30 12.46 -4.53
C GLU A 340 -26.39 13.35 -3.66
N ALA A 341 -25.76 12.76 -2.62
CA ALA A 341 -24.79 13.48 -1.80
C ALA A 341 -23.59 13.99 -2.62
N ALA A 342 -23.11 13.21 -3.58
CA ALA A 342 -22.01 13.63 -4.46
C ALA A 342 -22.40 14.86 -5.32
N VAL A 343 -23.54 14.81 -6.02
CA VAL A 343 -23.98 15.88 -6.93
C VAL A 343 -24.49 17.12 -6.20
N GLN A 344 -24.92 16.99 -4.94
CA GLN A 344 -25.22 18.14 -4.08
C GLN A 344 -23.96 18.95 -3.74
N LEU A 345 -22.84 18.25 -3.49
CA LEU A 345 -21.57 18.91 -3.20
C LEU A 345 -20.88 19.43 -4.47
N ASP A 346 -21.02 18.72 -5.59
CA ASP A 346 -20.50 19.16 -6.88
C ASP A 346 -21.47 18.79 -8.02
N PRO A 347 -22.31 19.74 -8.46
CA PRO A 347 -23.28 19.55 -9.55
C PRO A 347 -22.65 19.34 -10.95
N THR A 348 -21.32 19.30 -11.06
CA THR A 348 -20.61 19.07 -12.33
C THR A 348 -20.12 17.62 -12.48
N LEU A 349 -20.26 16.77 -11.44
CA LEU A 349 -19.91 15.34 -11.51
C LEU A 349 -20.88 14.56 -12.42
N ALA A 350 -20.61 14.57 -13.72
CA ALA A 350 -21.40 13.87 -14.72
C ALA A 350 -21.57 12.38 -14.39
N ASP A 351 -20.47 11.69 -14.07
CA ASP A 351 -20.51 10.24 -13.82
C ASP A 351 -21.30 9.88 -12.53
N ALA A 352 -21.45 10.81 -11.57
CA ALA A 352 -22.35 10.63 -10.43
C ALA A 352 -23.83 10.74 -10.83
N TYR A 353 -24.20 11.68 -11.72
CA TYR A 353 -25.55 11.73 -12.29
C TYR A 353 -25.90 10.46 -13.09
N ARG A 354 -24.93 9.90 -13.80
CA ARG A 354 -25.08 8.61 -14.49
C ARG A 354 -25.39 7.50 -13.49
N GLY A 355 -24.59 7.37 -12.45
CA GLY A 355 -24.78 6.39 -11.38
C GLY A 355 -26.14 6.55 -10.68
N LEU A 356 -26.50 7.79 -10.34
CA LEU A 356 -27.77 8.16 -9.72
C LEU A 356 -28.95 7.72 -10.59
N GLY A 357 -28.94 8.10 -11.87
CA GLY A 357 -30.02 7.80 -12.79
C GLY A 357 -30.27 6.31 -12.97
N LEU A 358 -29.19 5.54 -13.16
CA LEU A 358 -29.26 4.08 -13.28
C LEU A 358 -29.76 3.41 -11.99
N SER A 359 -29.34 3.89 -10.83
CA SER A 359 -29.80 3.36 -9.54
C SER A 359 -31.29 3.66 -9.29
N LEU A 360 -31.74 4.89 -9.55
CA LEU A 360 -33.13 5.33 -9.36
C LEU A 360 -34.11 4.58 -10.28
N ILE A 361 -33.76 4.38 -11.56
CA ILE A 361 -34.60 3.59 -12.47
C ILE A 361 -34.79 2.17 -11.94
N LYS A 362 -33.69 1.53 -11.49
CA LYS A 362 -33.74 0.16 -10.98
C LYS A 362 -34.48 0.02 -9.64
N THR A 363 -34.61 1.09 -8.87
CA THR A 363 -35.33 1.10 -7.59
C THR A 363 -36.77 1.61 -7.69
N GLY A 364 -37.31 1.77 -8.91
CA GLY A 364 -38.70 2.14 -9.12
C GLY A 364 -38.99 3.64 -9.12
N ARG A 365 -37.95 4.49 -9.28
CA ARG A 365 -38.06 5.95 -9.44
C ARG A 365 -37.63 6.40 -10.85
N PRO A 366 -38.30 5.93 -11.93
CA PRO A 366 -37.85 6.15 -13.30
C PRO A 366 -37.85 7.62 -13.73
N SER A 367 -38.82 8.43 -13.29
CA SER A 367 -38.88 9.86 -13.63
C SER A 367 -37.65 10.61 -13.11
N ASP A 368 -37.32 10.42 -11.83
CA ASP A 368 -36.14 11.05 -11.20
C ASP A 368 -34.85 10.53 -11.83
N GLY A 369 -34.79 9.23 -12.12
CA GLY A 369 -33.63 8.63 -12.76
C GLY A 369 -33.40 9.16 -14.18
N GLN A 370 -34.45 9.34 -14.97
CA GLN A 370 -34.39 9.95 -16.30
C GLN A 370 -33.98 11.42 -16.24
N ALA A 371 -34.40 12.16 -15.22
CA ALA A 371 -33.93 13.53 -15.00
C ALA A 371 -32.42 13.57 -14.74
N ALA A 372 -31.90 12.68 -13.89
CA ALA A 372 -30.47 12.54 -13.64
C ALA A 372 -29.69 12.12 -14.91
N LEU A 373 -30.21 11.17 -15.70
CA LEU A 373 -29.57 10.75 -16.96
C LEU A 373 -29.55 11.86 -18.02
N ARG A 374 -30.57 12.73 -18.09
CA ARG A 374 -30.53 13.93 -18.92
C ARG A 374 -29.40 14.86 -18.49
N LYS A 375 -29.28 15.10 -17.18
CA LYS A 375 -28.20 15.94 -16.65
C LYS A 375 -26.81 15.38 -16.96
N TYR A 376 -26.65 14.05 -16.89
CA TYR A 376 -25.42 13.38 -17.31
C TYR A 376 -25.07 13.69 -18.78
N LEU A 377 -26.04 13.55 -19.69
CA LEU A 377 -25.82 13.80 -21.12
C LEU A 377 -25.61 15.29 -21.45
N GLU A 378 -26.13 16.21 -20.64
CA GLU A 378 -25.83 17.65 -20.73
C GLU A 378 -24.37 17.92 -20.35
N LEU A 379 -23.89 17.34 -19.25
CA LEU A 379 -22.53 17.54 -18.74
C LEU A 379 -21.47 16.81 -19.57
N LYS A 380 -21.83 15.68 -20.19
CA LYS A 380 -20.93 14.83 -20.97
C LYS A 380 -21.58 14.44 -22.30
N PRO A 381 -21.72 15.39 -23.25
CA PRO A 381 -22.42 15.15 -24.50
C PRO A 381 -21.76 14.06 -25.35
N ASP A 382 -20.44 13.89 -25.27
CA ASP A 382 -19.67 12.91 -26.05
C ASP A 382 -19.38 11.61 -25.26
N ALA A 383 -20.19 11.31 -24.24
CA ALA A 383 -20.06 10.07 -23.48
C ALA A 383 -20.10 8.83 -24.39
N ALA A 384 -19.16 7.91 -24.20
CA ALA A 384 -19.05 6.70 -25.03
C ALA A 384 -20.32 5.81 -24.97
N ASP A 385 -21.06 5.86 -23.86
CA ASP A 385 -22.31 5.14 -23.66
C ASP A 385 -23.55 6.00 -23.87
N ARG A 386 -23.42 7.19 -24.49
CA ARG A 386 -24.53 8.11 -24.78
C ARG A 386 -25.72 7.40 -25.41
N ALA A 387 -25.49 6.62 -26.46
CA ALA A 387 -26.57 5.94 -27.19
C ALA A 387 -27.37 5.01 -26.27
N PHE A 388 -26.70 4.29 -25.37
CA PHE A 388 -27.34 3.42 -24.39
C PHE A 388 -28.16 4.21 -23.37
N ILE A 389 -27.62 5.34 -22.87
CA ILE A 389 -28.35 6.21 -21.94
C ILE A 389 -29.58 6.84 -22.60
N GLN A 390 -29.48 7.24 -23.87
CA GLN A 390 -30.61 7.80 -24.62
C GLN A 390 -31.77 6.81 -24.77
N MET A 391 -31.50 5.51 -24.89
CA MET A 391 -32.56 4.47 -24.95
C MET A 391 -33.37 4.36 -23.64
N MET A 392 -32.85 4.84 -22.51
CA MET A 392 -33.54 4.85 -21.22
C MET A 392 -34.41 6.09 -20.99
N LEU A 393 -34.28 7.09 -21.87
CA LEU A 393 -35.07 8.31 -21.83
C LEU A 393 -36.33 8.10 -22.70
N PRO A 394 -37.47 8.70 -22.33
CA PRO A 394 -38.64 8.67 -23.19
C PRO A 394 -38.30 9.32 -24.53
N VAL A 395 -38.78 8.74 -25.62
CA VAL A 395 -38.68 9.36 -26.95
C VAL A 395 -39.35 10.72 -26.82
N GLN A 396 -38.60 11.81 -27.07
CA GLN A 396 -39.21 13.12 -27.17
C GLN A 396 -40.25 13.02 -28.28
N GLY A 397 -41.53 13.01 -27.90
CA GLY A 397 -42.62 13.07 -28.86
C GLY A 397 -42.39 14.31 -29.70
N VAL A 398 -42.23 14.11 -31.00
CA VAL A 398 -42.42 15.17 -31.99
C VAL A 398 -43.82 15.72 -31.70
N GLY A 399 -43.89 16.91 -31.10
CA GLY A 399 -45.15 17.58 -30.85
C GLY A 399 -45.93 17.66 -32.15
N GLN A 400 -47.20 17.22 -32.08
CA GLN A 400 -48.17 17.44 -33.14
C GLN A 400 -48.48 18.93 -33.28
#